data_AF-A0A956GTQ7-F1
#
_entry.id   AF-A0A956GTQ7-F1
#
_cell.length_a   1.000
_cell.length_b   1.000
_cell.length_c   1.000
_cell.angle_alpha   90.00
_cell.angle_beta   90.00
_cell.angle_gamma   90.00
#
_symmetry.space_group_name_H-M   'P 1'
#
loop_
_entity.id
_entity.type
_entity.pdbx_description
1 polymer ?
#
loop_
_entity_poly.entity_id
_entity_poly.type
_entity_poly.pdbx_seq_one_letter_code
_entity_poly.pdbx_strand_id
1 'polypeptide(L)'
;SGQGVFVETTAGWTPVVAGAALPARAHVRTDARTRAWLTLADGSTLTLDHGTELALDDARGLVLSTGRLVADVVHVDGAPPVRFVTARGTVEVLGPRFLLTAGDDLTSVRVARGAVRLAPPIGAPVEVRAGEEGSVGAGAAEVAAVPSLAADLAWAELREQVPPQLQPDTTTTTADAGLGALRAYKPGEHRDRDWELTLADHQVRVRIVGPIARTEITETFRNDTDQILEGVYRFPLPADARIDGLALDAPGGGFHEGAFVDRERASRIWNGVIDKATPKSRRRPQEIIWVPGPWRDPALLEWQNGGRFELRVFPIPAHGARTIKIAYQQVVAPHGAQRRYVYPLPHSTDGSTAAEHFAVDLEVKGVAPTSVTTRGYDAPAVADGDDAAVRYDQGAFVPRGDLIVDYRPADGAAELRAWTFAGGAAAAPDDRLAAKKGVGVDPAVVAAQRDVAADARPAVVFALRPTLPRWTEQAARDLIFVVDASQSMVGERHGRAVELNRALIGELDRRDRFTVLACDDTCRSLGAPRAPTAQAATE
;
A
#
# COMPACT_ATOMS: atom_id res chain seq x y z
N SER A 1 4.02 -20.24 -12.98
CA SER A 1 3.17 -21.43 -13.20
C SER A 1 1.99 -21.04 -14.09
N GLY A 2 2.01 -21.45 -15.36
CA GLY A 2 1.16 -20.88 -16.42
C GLY A 2 -0.23 -21.50 -16.57
N GLN A 3 -1.16 -21.21 -15.67
CA GLN A 3 -2.59 -21.60 -15.81
C GLN A 3 -3.61 -20.50 -15.48
N GLY A 4 -3.20 -19.22 -15.46
CA GLY A 4 -4.12 -18.12 -15.13
C GLY A 4 -4.26 -17.04 -16.20
N VAL A 5 -3.77 -17.28 -17.41
CA VAL A 5 -4.02 -16.42 -18.58
C VAL A 5 -4.84 -17.23 -19.58
N PHE A 6 -5.91 -16.64 -20.09
CA PHE A 6 -6.82 -17.31 -21.01
C PHE A 6 -7.03 -16.45 -22.26
N VAL A 7 -7.25 -17.11 -23.39
CA VAL A 7 -7.67 -16.47 -24.63
C VAL A 7 -9.02 -17.05 -25.07
N GLU A 8 -9.90 -16.21 -25.59
CA GLU A 8 -11.18 -16.66 -26.15
C GLU A 8 -10.95 -17.35 -27.49
N THR A 9 -11.59 -18.52 -27.65
CA THR A 9 -11.57 -19.33 -28.86
C THR A 9 -12.99 -19.76 -29.21
N THR A 10 -13.19 -20.47 -30.33
CA THR A 10 -14.48 -21.06 -30.68
C THR A 10 -14.99 -22.08 -29.65
N ALA A 11 -14.11 -22.65 -28.84
CA ALA A 11 -14.44 -23.57 -27.73
C ALA A 11 -14.62 -22.84 -26.39
N GLY A 12 -14.60 -21.50 -26.38
CA GLY A 12 -14.59 -20.66 -25.19
C GLY A 12 -13.18 -20.32 -24.70
N TRP A 13 -13.07 -19.97 -23.42
CA TRP A 13 -11.82 -19.54 -22.79
C TRP A 13 -10.83 -20.69 -22.60
N THR A 14 -9.69 -20.61 -23.29
CA THR A 14 -8.64 -21.62 -23.27
C THR A 14 -7.37 -21.07 -22.59
N PRO A 15 -6.73 -21.81 -21.67
CA PRO A 15 -5.51 -21.35 -21.00
C PRO A 15 -4.35 -21.20 -21.98
N VAL A 16 -3.49 -20.22 -21.75
CA VAL A 16 -2.33 -19.88 -22.56
C VAL A 16 -1.06 -19.96 -21.71
N VAL A 17 0.01 -20.53 -22.28
CA VAL A 17 1.32 -20.62 -21.64
C VAL A 17 2.21 -19.42 -21.99
N ALA A 18 3.17 -19.11 -21.12
CA ALA A 18 4.13 -18.04 -21.38
C ALA A 18 4.90 -18.28 -22.69
N GLY A 19 5.09 -17.22 -23.48
CA GLY A 19 5.77 -17.27 -24.78
C GLY A 19 4.88 -17.67 -25.97
N ALA A 20 3.61 -18.01 -25.75
CA ALA A 20 2.68 -18.28 -26.84
C ALA A 20 2.34 -17.01 -27.64
N ALA A 21 2.21 -17.14 -28.95
CA ALA A 21 1.73 -16.08 -29.82
C ALA A 21 0.20 -15.95 -29.72
N LEU A 22 -0.29 -14.73 -29.63
CA LEU A 22 -1.72 -14.43 -29.61
C LEU A 22 -2.22 -14.03 -31.01
N PRO A 23 -3.46 -14.41 -31.40
CA PRO A 23 -4.09 -13.91 -32.61
C PRO A 23 -4.21 -12.38 -32.63
N ALA A 24 -4.23 -11.77 -33.82
CA ALA A 24 -4.32 -10.31 -33.99
C ALA A 24 -5.58 -9.68 -33.37
N ARG A 25 -6.66 -10.47 -33.21
CA ARG A 25 -7.92 -10.08 -32.55
C ARG A 25 -8.20 -10.91 -31.30
N ALA A 26 -7.15 -11.23 -30.56
CA ALA A 26 -7.26 -12.03 -29.35
C ALA A 26 -8.08 -11.28 -28.29
N HIS A 27 -8.98 -12.02 -27.64
CA HIS A 27 -9.60 -11.60 -26.41
C HIS A 27 -8.92 -12.33 -25.26
N VAL A 28 -8.26 -11.60 -24.37
CA VAL A 28 -7.39 -12.13 -23.32
C VAL A 28 -7.99 -11.78 -21.98
N ARG A 29 -7.98 -12.74 -21.04
CA ARG A 29 -8.27 -12.47 -19.64
C ARG A 29 -7.25 -13.09 -18.70
N THR A 30 -7.04 -12.45 -17.56
CA THR A 30 -6.27 -12.99 -16.44
C THR A 30 -7.20 -13.45 -15.32
N ASP A 31 -6.80 -14.49 -14.59
CA ASP A 31 -7.50 -14.92 -13.38
C ASP A 31 -7.22 -13.99 -12.19
N ALA A 32 -7.76 -14.33 -11.03
CA ALA A 32 -7.61 -13.53 -9.81
C ALA A 32 -6.17 -13.50 -9.24
N ARG A 33 -5.22 -14.29 -9.76
CA ARG A 33 -3.88 -14.43 -9.16
C ARG A 33 -2.75 -14.16 -10.15
N THR A 34 -3.05 -14.11 -11.43
CA THR A 34 -2.05 -14.12 -12.49
C THR A 34 -2.01 -12.77 -13.17
N ARG A 35 -0.79 -12.26 -13.35
CA ARG A 35 -0.52 -11.14 -14.25
C ARG A 35 -0.03 -11.67 -15.58
N ALA A 36 -0.28 -10.92 -16.64
CA ALA A 36 0.21 -11.25 -17.97
C ALA A 36 1.00 -10.09 -18.55
N TRP A 37 2.12 -10.41 -19.17
CA TRP A 37 2.89 -9.45 -19.95
C TRP A 37 2.75 -9.78 -21.43
N LEU A 38 2.34 -8.80 -22.21
CA LEU A 38 2.09 -8.90 -23.64
C LEU A 38 3.01 -7.93 -24.39
N THR A 39 3.54 -8.37 -25.53
CA THR A 39 4.21 -7.51 -26.50
C THR A 39 3.36 -7.44 -27.75
N LEU A 40 2.99 -6.23 -28.17
CA LEU A 40 2.25 -5.97 -29.39
C LEU A 40 3.20 -5.94 -30.60
N ALA A 41 2.64 -6.07 -31.79
CA ALA A 41 3.42 -6.10 -33.04
C ALA A 41 4.19 -4.79 -33.32
N ASP A 42 3.74 -3.66 -32.78
CA ASP A 42 4.41 -2.36 -32.91
C ASP A 42 5.52 -2.15 -31.85
N GLY A 43 5.81 -3.16 -31.03
CA GLY A 43 6.80 -3.12 -29.95
C GLY A 43 6.26 -2.54 -28.64
N SER A 44 5.01 -2.05 -28.61
CA SER A 44 4.36 -1.64 -27.37
C SER A 44 4.21 -2.82 -26.42
N THR A 45 4.30 -2.56 -25.12
CA THR A 45 4.15 -3.60 -24.09
C THR A 45 2.98 -3.29 -23.18
N LEU A 46 2.24 -4.34 -22.80
CA LEU A 46 1.12 -4.25 -21.87
C LEU A 46 1.36 -5.22 -20.72
N THR A 47 1.24 -4.74 -19.48
CA THR A 47 1.20 -5.59 -18.29
C THR A 47 -0.23 -5.57 -17.76
N LEU A 48 -0.94 -6.68 -17.93
CA LEU A 48 -2.28 -6.93 -17.40
C LEU A 48 -2.16 -7.35 -15.93
N ASP A 49 -2.93 -6.69 -15.07
CA ASP A 49 -3.07 -7.11 -13.68
C ASP A 49 -4.00 -8.34 -13.56
N HIS A 50 -4.24 -8.81 -12.34
CA HIS A 50 -5.23 -9.83 -12.05
C HIS A 50 -6.65 -9.42 -12.50
N GLY A 51 -7.49 -10.41 -12.85
CA GLY A 51 -8.91 -10.21 -13.17
C GLY A 51 -9.16 -9.21 -14.30
N THR A 52 -8.23 -9.08 -15.23
CA THR A 52 -8.27 -8.08 -16.31
C THR A 52 -8.70 -8.72 -17.61
N GLU A 53 -9.62 -8.08 -18.32
CA GLU A 53 -10.18 -8.56 -19.60
C GLU A 53 -9.94 -7.52 -20.70
N LEU A 54 -9.14 -7.91 -21.70
CA LEU A 54 -8.63 -7.07 -22.77
C LEU A 54 -8.88 -7.73 -24.14
N ALA A 55 -9.61 -7.05 -25.02
CA ALA A 55 -9.74 -7.45 -26.42
C ALA A 55 -8.86 -6.58 -27.34
N LEU A 56 -8.17 -7.23 -28.27
CA LEU A 56 -7.50 -6.59 -29.39
C LEU A 56 -8.52 -6.44 -30.53
N ASP A 57 -8.91 -5.21 -30.86
CA ASP A 57 -9.94 -4.94 -31.88
C ASP A 57 -9.30 -4.80 -33.27
N ASP A 58 -8.29 -3.95 -33.37
CA ASP A 58 -7.45 -3.77 -34.55
C ASP A 58 -5.97 -3.60 -34.18
N ALA A 59 -5.14 -3.20 -35.14
CA ALA A 59 -3.69 -3.06 -34.94
C ALA A 59 -3.31 -2.06 -33.82
N ARG A 60 -4.14 -1.04 -33.55
CA ARG A 60 -3.90 0.00 -32.53
C ARG A 60 -5.12 0.32 -31.67
N GLY A 61 -6.21 -0.42 -31.81
CA GLY A 61 -7.46 -0.33 -31.04
C GLY A 61 -7.58 -1.48 -30.07
N LEU A 62 -7.73 -1.16 -28.78
CA LEU A 62 -7.89 -2.12 -27.70
C LEU A 62 -9.17 -1.81 -26.91
N VAL A 63 -9.83 -2.84 -26.38
CA VAL A 63 -11.00 -2.70 -25.50
C VAL A 63 -10.65 -3.30 -24.15
N LEU A 64 -10.61 -2.47 -23.11
CA LEU A 64 -10.44 -2.91 -21.73
C LEU A 64 -11.82 -2.93 -21.07
N SER A 65 -12.41 -4.12 -20.98
CA SER A 65 -13.76 -4.30 -20.42
C SER A 65 -13.76 -4.12 -18.91
N THR A 66 -12.77 -4.72 -18.23
CA THR A 66 -12.60 -4.62 -16.78
C THR A 66 -11.14 -4.86 -16.38
N GLY A 67 -10.77 -4.37 -15.21
CA GLY A 67 -9.46 -4.59 -14.59
C GLY A 67 -8.47 -3.46 -14.84
N ARG A 68 -7.18 -3.79 -14.77
CA ARG A 68 -6.08 -2.82 -14.75
C ARG A 68 -4.95 -3.26 -15.67
N LEU A 69 -4.35 -2.31 -16.36
CA LEU A 69 -3.12 -2.56 -17.10
C LEU A 69 -2.17 -1.39 -17.06
N VAL A 70 -0.88 -1.67 -17.15
CA VAL A 70 0.14 -0.68 -17.48
C VAL A 70 0.51 -0.86 -18.94
N ALA A 71 0.42 0.22 -19.71
CA ALA A 71 0.85 0.25 -21.10
C ALA A 71 2.13 1.07 -21.22
N ASP A 72 3.12 0.56 -21.94
CA ASP A 72 4.25 1.31 -22.50
C ASP A 72 4.15 1.27 -24.04
N VAL A 73 3.69 2.37 -24.62
CA VAL A 73 3.28 2.50 -26.02
C VAL A 73 4.38 3.13 -26.84
N VAL A 74 4.76 2.42 -27.90
CA VAL A 74 5.74 2.90 -28.88
C VAL A 74 5.06 3.92 -29.80
N HIS A 75 5.75 5.05 -30.01
CA HIS A 75 5.34 6.01 -31.01
C HIS A 75 5.79 5.50 -32.39
N VAL A 76 4.87 5.47 -33.34
CA VAL A 76 5.13 5.06 -34.72
C VAL A 76 4.78 6.23 -35.62
N ASP A 77 5.78 6.76 -36.32
CA ASP A 77 5.61 7.95 -37.17
C ASP A 77 4.58 7.68 -38.28
N GLY A 78 3.63 8.61 -38.44
CA GLY A 78 2.56 8.51 -39.45
C GLY A 78 1.43 7.52 -39.13
N ALA A 79 1.50 6.78 -38.01
CA ALA A 79 0.41 5.90 -37.56
C ALA A 79 -0.60 6.66 -36.68
N PRO A 80 -1.89 6.28 -36.70
CA PRO A 80 -2.88 6.84 -35.77
C PRO A 80 -2.52 6.49 -34.31
N PRO A 81 -2.89 7.29 -33.31
CA PRO A 81 -2.59 7.00 -31.91
C PRO A 81 -3.24 5.68 -31.44
N VAL A 82 -2.61 5.00 -30.49
CA VAL A 82 -3.23 3.84 -29.83
C VAL A 82 -4.48 4.30 -29.07
N ARG A 83 -5.56 3.54 -29.17
CA ARG A 83 -6.85 3.84 -28.54
C ARG A 83 -7.25 2.70 -27.63
N PHE A 84 -7.57 3.01 -26.38
CA PHE A 84 -8.22 2.11 -25.43
C PHE A 84 -9.68 2.52 -25.26
N VAL A 85 -10.60 1.59 -25.45
CA VAL A 85 -12.03 1.77 -25.21
C VAL A 85 -12.39 1.10 -23.89
N THR A 86 -13.21 1.79 -23.11
CA THR A 86 -13.71 1.34 -21.81
C THR A 86 -15.21 1.63 -21.73
N ALA A 87 -15.90 1.09 -20.72
CA ALA A 87 -17.32 1.39 -20.50
C ALA A 87 -17.60 2.89 -20.27
N ARG A 88 -16.63 3.63 -19.70
CA ARG A 88 -16.78 5.05 -19.33
C ARG A 88 -15.93 6.01 -20.16
N GLY A 89 -15.44 5.59 -21.32
CA GLY A 89 -14.78 6.52 -22.24
C GLY A 89 -13.71 5.90 -23.13
N THR A 90 -13.00 6.79 -23.80
CA THR A 90 -11.90 6.46 -24.70
C THR A 90 -10.63 7.13 -24.24
N VAL A 91 -9.52 6.38 -24.20
CA VAL A 91 -8.18 6.89 -23.95
C VAL A 91 -7.38 6.82 -25.23
N GLU A 92 -7.01 7.98 -25.77
CA GLU A 92 -6.10 8.07 -26.91
C GLU A 92 -4.70 8.44 -26.44
N VAL A 93 -3.72 7.63 -26.85
CA VAL A 93 -2.35 7.71 -26.34
C VAL A 93 -1.53 8.69 -27.17
N LEU A 94 -1.04 9.75 -26.52
CA LEU A 94 -0.15 10.75 -27.12
C LEU A 94 1.31 10.55 -26.69
N GLY A 95 1.58 9.67 -25.72
CA GLY A 95 2.91 9.37 -25.16
C GLY A 95 2.91 8.23 -24.14
N PRO A 96 4.09 7.76 -23.69
CA PRO A 96 4.39 6.33 -23.74
C PRO A 96 3.86 5.51 -22.57
N ARG A 97 3.85 5.99 -21.32
CA ARG A 97 3.63 5.09 -20.17
C ARG A 97 2.50 5.54 -19.25
N PHE A 98 1.50 4.69 -19.05
CA PHE A 98 0.35 4.98 -18.18
C PHE A 98 -0.26 3.71 -17.57
N LEU A 99 -0.91 3.89 -16.41
CA LEU A 99 -1.80 2.92 -15.79
C LEU A 99 -3.24 3.22 -16.22
N LEU A 100 -3.92 2.26 -16.81
CA LEU A 100 -5.35 2.31 -17.11
C LEU A 100 -6.12 1.37 -16.19
N THR A 101 -7.19 1.87 -15.59
CA THR A 101 -8.18 1.09 -14.82
C THR A 101 -9.53 1.26 -15.47
N ALA A 102 -10.23 0.16 -15.72
CA ALA A 102 -11.58 0.16 -16.24
C ALA A 102 -12.50 -0.73 -15.39
N GLY A 103 -13.73 -0.29 -15.24
CA GLY A 103 -14.85 -1.05 -14.71
C GLY A 103 -16.15 -0.40 -15.13
N ASP A 104 -17.28 -0.94 -14.68
CA ASP A 104 -18.61 -0.51 -15.12
C ASP A 104 -18.90 0.95 -14.76
N ASP A 105 -18.36 1.45 -13.65
CA ASP A 105 -18.65 2.79 -13.12
C ASP A 105 -17.48 3.76 -13.17
N LEU A 106 -16.30 3.30 -13.61
CA LEU A 106 -15.09 4.11 -13.60
C LEU A 106 -14.16 3.78 -14.76
N THR A 107 -13.60 4.81 -15.35
CA THR A 107 -12.36 4.74 -16.12
C THR A 107 -11.37 5.72 -15.53
N SER A 108 -10.19 5.26 -15.14
CA SER A 108 -9.12 6.14 -14.69
C SER A 108 -7.82 5.85 -15.42
N VAL A 109 -7.15 6.89 -15.89
CA VAL A 109 -5.83 6.82 -16.51
C VAL A 109 -4.83 7.66 -15.73
N ARG A 110 -3.76 7.05 -15.21
CA ARG A 110 -2.66 7.75 -14.53
C ARG A 110 -1.43 7.74 -15.42
N VAL A 111 -0.91 8.90 -15.78
CA VAL A 111 0.16 9.00 -16.78
C VAL A 111 1.51 9.14 -16.08
N ALA A 112 2.40 8.19 -16.31
CA ALA A 112 3.77 8.24 -15.82
C ALA A 112 4.62 9.16 -16.70
N ARG A 113 4.46 9.00 -18.02
CA ARG A 113 5.32 9.64 -19.01
C ARG A 113 4.52 10.02 -20.25
N GLY A 114 4.71 11.25 -20.72
CA GLY A 114 3.97 11.81 -21.86
C GLY A 114 2.59 12.33 -21.47
N ALA A 115 1.61 12.11 -22.35
CA ALA A 115 0.24 12.54 -22.18
C ALA A 115 -0.75 11.56 -22.81
N VAL A 116 -1.99 11.57 -22.33
CA VAL A 116 -3.12 10.90 -22.97
C VAL A 116 -4.29 11.86 -23.07
N ARG A 117 -5.13 11.64 -24.08
CA ARG A 117 -6.41 12.33 -24.23
C ARG A 117 -7.52 11.39 -23.78
N LEU A 118 -8.19 11.76 -22.69
CA LEU A 118 -9.31 11.03 -22.12
C LEU A 118 -10.62 11.67 -22.58
N ALA A 119 -11.38 10.96 -23.40
CA ALA A 119 -12.68 11.39 -23.90
C ALA A 119 -13.80 10.67 -23.14
N PRO A 120 -14.57 11.38 -22.29
CA PRO A 120 -15.75 10.80 -21.65
C PRO A 120 -16.87 10.61 -22.68
N PRO A 121 -17.89 9.77 -22.41
CA PRO A 121 -19.08 9.64 -23.25
C PRO A 121 -19.87 10.95 -23.37
N ILE A 122 -19.80 11.79 -22.32
CA ILE A 122 -20.47 13.08 -22.23
C ILE A 122 -19.44 14.13 -21.78
N GLY A 123 -19.33 15.23 -22.54
CA GLY A 123 -18.43 16.35 -22.23
C GLY A 123 -17.22 16.42 -23.17
N ALA A 124 -16.35 17.39 -22.91
CA ALA A 124 -15.15 17.60 -23.71
C ALA A 124 -14.03 16.61 -23.30
N PRO A 125 -13.20 16.13 -24.24
CA PRO A 125 -11.99 15.41 -23.91
C PRO A 125 -11.04 16.26 -23.06
N VAL A 126 -10.35 15.62 -22.11
CA VAL A 126 -9.33 16.25 -21.28
C VAL A 126 -7.97 15.64 -21.58
N GLU A 127 -6.94 16.49 -21.58
CA GLU A 127 -5.55 16.04 -21.59
C GLU A 127 -5.10 15.72 -20.16
N VAL A 128 -4.50 14.54 -20.00
CA VAL A 128 -3.90 14.04 -18.76
C VAL A 128 -2.42 13.89 -19.01
N ARG A 129 -1.59 14.54 -18.19
CA ARG A 129 -0.13 14.62 -18.37
C ARG A 129 0.60 13.78 -17.34
N ALA A 130 1.89 13.61 -17.56
CA ALA A 130 2.79 12.97 -16.59
C ALA A 130 2.57 13.51 -15.16
N GLY A 131 2.37 12.61 -14.21
CA GLY A 131 2.06 12.94 -12.81
C GLY A 131 0.58 13.26 -12.54
N GLU A 132 -0.32 13.10 -13.52
CA GLU A 132 -1.76 13.30 -13.37
C GLU A 132 -2.57 12.00 -13.52
N GLU A 133 -3.77 11.98 -12.91
CA GLU A 133 -4.84 11.01 -13.11
C GLU A 133 -6.01 11.73 -13.78
N GLY A 134 -6.44 11.23 -14.94
CA GLY A 134 -7.74 11.53 -15.51
C GLY A 134 -8.74 10.47 -15.10
N SER A 135 -9.93 10.85 -14.66
CA SER A 135 -10.98 9.90 -14.28
C SER A 135 -12.34 10.28 -14.88
N VAL A 136 -13.11 9.27 -15.28
CA VAL A 136 -14.49 9.40 -15.74
C VAL A 136 -15.35 8.43 -14.95
N GLY A 137 -16.29 8.98 -14.18
CA GLY A 137 -17.35 8.22 -13.51
C GLY A 137 -18.69 8.41 -14.23
N ALA A 138 -19.71 8.87 -13.49
CA ALA A 138 -21.01 9.22 -14.05
C ALA A 138 -21.07 10.58 -14.77
N GLY A 139 -20.04 11.43 -14.62
CA GLY A 139 -20.02 12.82 -15.11
C GLY A 139 -18.93 13.10 -16.14
N ALA A 140 -18.55 14.38 -16.25
CA ALA A 140 -17.44 14.82 -17.09
C ALA A 140 -16.10 14.26 -16.59
N ALA A 141 -15.10 14.24 -17.46
CA ALA A 141 -13.76 13.84 -17.09
C ALA A 141 -13.12 14.86 -16.12
N GLU A 142 -12.53 14.36 -15.04
CA GLU A 142 -11.78 15.15 -14.05
C GLU A 142 -10.29 14.84 -14.16
N VAL A 143 -9.43 15.83 -13.87
CA VAL A 143 -7.98 15.61 -13.79
C VAL A 143 -7.43 16.06 -12.44
N ALA A 144 -6.55 15.23 -11.88
CA ALA A 144 -5.94 15.40 -10.57
C ALA A 144 -4.44 15.14 -10.62
N ALA A 145 -3.66 15.77 -9.76
CA ALA A 145 -2.27 15.37 -9.53
C ALA A 145 -2.19 14.04 -8.76
N VAL A 146 -1.20 13.22 -9.08
CA VAL A 146 -0.91 11.92 -8.44
C VAL A 146 0.52 11.94 -7.87
N PRO A 147 0.70 12.25 -6.58
CA PRO A 147 2.04 12.28 -5.98
C PRO A 147 2.66 10.89 -5.77
N SER A 148 1.86 9.81 -5.79
CA SER A 148 2.27 8.43 -5.47
C SER A 148 2.41 7.51 -6.68
N LEU A 149 2.50 8.07 -7.90
CA LEU A 149 2.36 7.30 -9.13
C LEU A 149 3.38 6.16 -9.30
N ALA A 150 4.60 6.34 -8.80
CA ALA A 150 5.63 5.30 -8.85
C ALA A 150 5.20 4.03 -8.08
N ALA A 151 4.61 4.18 -6.90
CA ALA A 151 4.09 3.05 -6.12
C ALA A 151 2.94 2.34 -6.86
N ASP A 152 2.07 3.10 -7.52
CA ASP A 152 0.94 2.55 -8.28
C ASP A 152 1.36 1.75 -9.53
N LEU A 153 2.59 1.93 -10.00
CA LEU A 153 3.15 1.27 -11.20
C LEU A 153 4.19 0.18 -10.86
N ALA A 154 4.69 0.14 -9.62
CA ALA A 154 5.74 -0.77 -9.17
C ALA A 154 5.42 -2.24 -9.45
N TRP A 155 4.15 -2.62 -9.37
CA TRP A 155 3.69 -3.97 -9.64
C TRP A 155 3.87 -4.41 -11.11
N ALA A 156 3.94 -3.46 -12.04
CA ALA A 156 4.21 -3.71 -13.45
C ALA A 156 5.72 -3.75 -13.77
N GLU A 157 6.56 -3.31 -12.84
CA GLU A 157 8.04 -3.25 -12.96
C GLU A 157 8.75 -4.48 -12.43
N LEU A 158 8.04 -5.41 -11.78
CA LEU A 158 8.56 -6.72 -11.38
C LEU A 158 8.96 -7.63 -12.58
N ARG A 159 9.19 -7.04 -13.76
CA ARG A 159 9.63 -7.64 -15.03
C ARG A 159 10.98 -8.31 -14.92
N GLU A 160 11.91 -7.78 -14.13
CA GLU A 160 13.25 -8.34 -14.12
C GLU A 160 13.34 -9.42 -13.06
N GLN A 161 13.65 -10.63 -13.52
CA GLN A 161 14.28 -11.65 -12.69
C GLN A 161 15.57 -11.03 -12.15
N VAL A 162 15.46 -10.26 -11.07
CA VAL A 162 16.63 -9.82 -10.31
C VAL A 162 17.39 -11.10 -10.00
N PRO A 163 18.68 -11.22 -10.38
CA PRO A 163 19.46 -12.41 -10.10
C PRO A 163 19.31 -12.75 -8.61
N PRO A 164 19.20 -14.02 -8.22
CA PRO A 164 18.96 -14.40 -6.82
C PRO A 164 19.96 -13.77 -5.83
N GLN A 165 21.14 -13.38 -6.31
CA GLN A 165 22.20 -12.74 -5.51
C GLN A 165 22.01 -11.23 -5.30
N LEU A 166 21.12 -10.59 -6.05
CA LEU A 166 20.81 -9.16 -6.02
C LEU A 166 19.36 -8.89 -5.58
N GLN A 167 18.55 -9.94 -5.40
CA GLN A 167 17.25 -9.81 -4.76
C GLN A 167 17.53 -9.26 -3.35
N PRO A 168 16.94 -8.11 -2.97
CA PRO A 168 16.99 -7.72 -1.57
C PRO A 168 16.47 -8.89 -0.75
N ASP A 169 17.04 -9.18 0.41
CA ASP A 169 16.47 -10.16 1.35
C ASP A 169 14.98 -9.83 1.49
N THR A 170 14.12 -10.59 0.79
CA THR A 170 12.71 -10.26 0.58
C THR A 170 11.89 -10.39 1.86
N THR A 171 12.55 -10.73 2.97
CA THR A 171 12.00 -10.66 4.31
C THR A 171 11.69 -9.23 4.78
N THR A 172 12.03 -8.16 4.04
CA THR A 172 11.97 -6.79 4.60
C THR A 172 11.38 -5.63 3.78
N THR A 173 10.90 -5.76 2.54
CA THR A 173 10.43 -4.55 1.80
C THR A 173 9.13 -4.65 0.99
N THR A 174 8.66 -5.82 0.60
CA THR A 174 7.38 -5.96 -0.16
C THR A 174 6.35 -6.84 0.55
N ALA A 175 6.78 -7.63 1.55
CA ALA A 175 5.90 -8.49 2.36
C ALA A 175 5.09 -7.72 3.43
N ASP A 176 5.45 -6.45 3.69
CA ASP A 176 4.88 -5.64 4.76
C ASP A 176 3.95 -4.55 4.20
N ALA A 177 2.86 -4.89 3.51
CA ALA A 177 1.81 -3.91 3.17
C ALA A 177 0.49 -4.37 3.80
N GLY A 178 -0.02 -3.64 4.79
CA GLY A 178 -1.26 -3.81 5.58
C GLY A 178 -1.69 -5.20 6.06
N LEU A 179 -0.87 -6.25 5.93
CA LEU A 179 -0.96 -7.47 6.74
C LEU A 179 0.13 -7.45 7.78
N GLY A 180 -0.21 -7.79 9.02
CA GLY A 180 0.77 -8.03 10.06
C GLY A 180 1.45 -9.39 9.89
N ALA A 181 2.72 -9.46 10.31
CA ALA A 181 3.49 -10.69 10.34
C ALA A 181 3.93 -10.98 11.78
N LEU A 182 3.63 -12.17 12.30
CA LEU A 182 4.09 -12.62 13.62
C LEU A 182 5.14 -13.72 13.47
N ARG A 183 6.41 -13.33 13.60
CA ARG A 183 7.53 -14.29 13.64
C ARG A 183 7.85 -14.68 15.06
N ALA A 184 7.90 -15.97 15.33
CA ALA A 184 8.05 -16.51 16.67
C ALA A 184 9.26 -17.42 16.83
N TYR A 185 9.69 -17.54 18.08
CA TYR A 185 10.90 -18.22 18.53
C TYR A 185 10.60 -18.95 19.84
N LYS A 186 11.45 -19.92 20.20
CA LYS A 186 11.38 -20.48 21.55
C LYS A 186 11.83 -19.43 22.56
N PRO A 187 11.17 -19.30 23.73
CA PRO A 187 11.57 -18.32 24.73
C PRO A 187 13.03 -18.49 25.16
N GLY A 188 13.85 -17.45 24.95
CA GLY A 188 15.28 -17.45 25.29
C GLY A 188 16.23 -18.06 24.26
N GLU A 189 15.72 -18.59 23.14
CA GLU A 189 16.53 -18.95 21.96
C GLU A 189 16.32 -17.88 20.89
N HIS A 190 17.37 -17.15 20.55
CA HIS A 190 17.31 -16.17 19.46
C HIS A 190 18.13 -16.68 18.27
N ARG A 191 17.42 -16.95 17.15
CA ARG A 191 17.87 -16.86 15.74
C ARG A 191 18.20 -18.13 14.93
N ASP A 192 18.08 -19.34 15.46
CA ASP A 192 18.42 -20.55 14.66
C ASP A 192 17.22 -21.23 13.96
N ARG A 193 15.98 -20.95 14.41
CA ARG A 193 14.71 -21.33 13.75
C ARG A 193 13.61 -20.33 14.11
N ASP A 194 13.10 -19.59 13.13
CA ASP A 194 11.87 -18.82 13.26
C ASP A 194 10.66 -19.61 12.75
N TRP A 195 9.53 -19.46 13.43
CA TRP A 195 8.21 -19.89 12.96
C TRP A 195 7.44 -18.65 12.54
N GLU A 196 7.04 -18.59 11.27
CA GLU A 196 6.02 -17.64 10.84
C GLU A 196 4.65 -18.21 11.18
N LEU A 197 3.89 -17.49 12.00
CA LEU A 197 2.57 -17.94 12.44
C LEU A 197 1.53 -17.68 11.35
N THR A 198 0.54 -18.56 11.27
CA THR A 198 -0.56 -18.42 10.32
C THR A 198 -1.49 -17.29 10.73
N LEU A 199 -1.72 -16.34 9.82
CA LEU A 199 -2.74 -15.30 9.98
C LEU A 199 -4.12 -15.93 9.75
N ALA A 200 -4.82 -16.28 10.83
CA ALA A 200 -6.11 -16.94 10.78
C ALA A 200 -7.25 -15.95 10.49
N ASP A 201 -7.20 -14.75 11.05
CA ASP A 201 -8.25 -13.75 10.89
C ASP A 201 -7.62 -12.36 10.76
N HIS A 202 -8.10 -11.58 9.80
CA HIS A 202 -7.72 -10.18 9.59
C HIS A 202 -8.94 -9.31 9.38
N GLN A 203 -9.28 -8.50 10.37
CA GLN A 203 -10.47 -7.65 10.33
C GLN A 203 -10.07 -6.18 10.36
N VAL A 204 -10.63 -5.41 9.43
CA VAL A 204 -10.35 -3.99 9.27
C VAL A 204 -11.65 -3.21 9.42
N ARG A 205 -11.73 -2.38 10.45
CA ARG A 205 -12.84 -1.44 10.64
C ARG A 205 -12.34 -0.03 10.36
N VAL A 206 -12.97 0.66 9.43
CA VAL A 206 -12.60 2.02 9.04
C VAL A 206 -13.77 2.96 9.28
N ARG A 207 -13.53 4.07 9.96
CA ARG A 207 -14.49 5.15 10.14
C ARG A 207 -13.90 6.44 9.60
N ILE A 208 -14.53 6.99 8.56
CA ILE A 208 -14.08 8.19 7.87
C ILE A 208 -15.07 9.32 8.15
N VAL A 209 -14.56 10.42 8.69
CA VAL A 209 -15.34 11.64 8.96
C VAL A 209 -14.59 12.82 8.33
N GLY A 210 -15.15 13.37 7.25
CA GLY A 210 -14.50 14.44 6.51
C GLY A 210 -13.12 14.00 6.00
N PRO A 211 -12.02 14.67 6.38
CA PRO A 211 -10.66 14.29 5.98
C PRO A 211 -9.98 13.29 6.91
N ILE A 212 -10.62 12.85 8.01
CA ILE A 212 -9.97 12.00 9.01
C ILE A 212 -10.47 10.58 8.88
N ALA A 213 -9.56 9.62 8.75
CA ALA A 213 -9.87 8.20 8.82
C ALA A 213 -9.26 7.60 10.08
N ARG A 214 -10.08 6.91 10.87
CA ARG A 214 -9.62 5.99 11.93
C ARG A 214 -9.73 4.56 11.40
N THR A 215 -8.61 3.86 11.36
CA THR A 215 -8.51 2.46 10.97
C THR A 215 -8.23 1.64 12.21
N GLU A 216 -9.07 0.64 12.47
CA GLU A 216 -8.90 -0.35 13.53
C GLU A 216 -8.70 -1.72 12.87
N ILE A 217 -7.64 -2.41 13.27
CA ILE A 217 -7.20 -3.68 12.72
C ILE A 217 -7.21 -4.69 13.85
N THR A 218 -7.81 -5.85 13.63
CA THR A 218 -7.80 -6.99 14.54
C THR A 218 -7.26 -8.21 13.80
N GLU A 219 -6.11 -8.71 14.22
CA GLU A 219 -5.43 -9.84 13.59
C GLU A 219 -5.25 -10.98 14.57
N THR A 220 -5.66 -12.19 14.19
CA THR A 220 -5.47 -13.41 14.97
C THR A 220 -4.41 -14.30 14.32
N PHE A 221 -3.35 -14.58 15.06
CA PHE A 221 -2.27 -15.46 14.64
C PHE A 221 -2.34 -16.80 15.37
N ARG A 222 -2.32 -17.90 14.61
CA ARG A 222 -2.39 -19.27 15.11
C ARG A 222 -0.99 -19.89 15.17
N ASN A 223 -0.69 -20.55 16.29
CA ASN A 223 0.54 -21.30 16.50
C ASN A 223 0.28 -22.79 16.33
N ASP A 224 0.84 -23.37 15.26
CA ASP A 224 0.59 -24.77 14.90
C ASP A 224 1.55 -25.75 15.57
N THR A 225 2.52 -25.21 16.31
CA THR A 225 3.53 -25.99 16.98
C THR A 225 3.05 -26.52 18.33
N ASP A 226 3.77 -27.52 18.83
CA ASP A 226 3.59 -28.12 20.15
C ASP A 226 4.23 -27.30 21.28
N GLN A 227 4.75 -26.10 20.98
CA GLN A 227 5.54 -25.29 21.90
C GLN A 227 4.91 -23.94 22.18
N ILE A 228 5.14 -23.44 23.40
CA ILE A 228 4.86 -22.05 23.74
C ILE A 228 5.96 -21.20 23.11
N LEU A 229 5.57 -20.19 22.34
CA LEU A 229 6.49 -19.32 21.62
C LEU A 229 6.46 -17.88 22.14
N GLU A 230 7.54 -17.16 21.87
CA GLU A 230 7.65 -15.71 21.95
C GLU A 230 7.69 -15.16 20.52
N GLY A 231 6.92 -14.13 20.20
CA GLY A 231 6.88 -13.58 18.85
C GLY A 231 7.15 -12.09 18.77
N VAL A 232 7.61 -11.66 17.60
CA VAL A 232 7.69 -10.25 17.18
C VAL A 232 6.68 -10.06 16.06
N TYR A 233 5.61 -9.37 16.40
CA TYR A 233 4.61 -8.89 15.48
C TYR A 233 5.13 -7.63 14.78
N ARG A 234 4.98 -7.56 13.46
CA ARG A 234 5.39 -6.43 12.62
C ARG A 234 4.19 -5.96 11.83
N PHE A 235 3.91 -4.67 11.86
CA PHE A 235 2.86 -4.07 11.04
C PHE A 235 3.37 -2.81 10.32
N PRO A 236 3.09 -2.66 9.02
CA PRO A 236 3.39 -1.45 8.27
C PRO A 236 2.32 -0.38 8.51
N LEU A 237 2.72 0.76 9.06
CA LEU A 237 1.83 1.90 9.21
C LEU A 237 2.05 2.91 8.07
N PRO A 238 0.99 3.56 7.58
CA PRO A 238 1.14 4.73 6.71
C PRO A 238 2.08 5.76 7.34
N ALA A 239 2.88 6.44 6.51
CA ALA A 239 3.93 7.35 7.01
C ALA A 239 3.38 8.52 7.85
N ASP A 240 2.13 8.93 7.60
CA ASP A 240 1.41 9.97 8.32
C ASP A 240 0.46 9.43 9.40
N ALA A 241 0.40 8.12 9.60
CA ALA A 241 -0.48 7.51 10.58
C ALA A 241 -0.01 7.77 12.02
N ARG A 242 -0.97 8.06 12.89
CA ARG A 242 -0.76 8.20 14.33
C ARG A 242 -1.49 7.08 15.06
N ILE A 243 -0.75 6.26 15.81
CA ILE A 243 -1.32 5.19 16.63
C ILE A 243 -2.18 5.82 17.72
N ASP A 244 -3.43 5.38 17.84
CA ASP A 244 -4.37 5.83 18.87
C ASP A 244 -4.89 4.71 19.78
N GLY A 245 -4.58 3.45 19.47
CA GLY A 245 -4.92 2.31 20.32
C GLY A 245 -4.11 1.05 20.04
N LEU A 246 -3.87 0.27 21.09
CA LEU A 246 -3.26 -1.05 21.02
C LEU A 246 -3.93 -1.94 22.06
N ALA A 247 -4.30 -3.17 21.70
CA ALA A 247 -4.76 -4.16 22.64
C ALA A 247 -4.33 -5.58 22.24
N LEU A 248 -4.20 -6.45 23.24
CA LEU A 248 -3.87 -7.86 23.08
C LEU A 248 -4.95 -8.71 23.74
N ASP A 249 -5.23 -9.90 23.23
CA ASP A 249 -6.18 -10.82 23.85
C ASP A 249 -5.81 -11.18 25.30
N ALA A 250 -6.84 -11.32 26.13
CA ALA A 250 -6.71 -11.65 27.55
C ALA A 250 -7.01 -13.13 27.84
N PRO A 251 -6.29 -13.78 28.77
CA PRO A 251 -6.65 -15.10 29.26
C PRO A 251 -8.06 -15.10 29.87
N GLY A 252 -8.97 -15.92 29.34
CA GLY A 252 -10.37 -15.98 29.77
C GLY A 252 -11.34 -15.11 28.96
N GLY A 253 -10.87 -14.45 27.88
CA GLY A 253 -11.68 -13.67 26.94
C GLY A 253 -11.58 -12.16 27.15
N GLY A 254 -11.77 -11.40 26.07
CA GLY A 254 -11.63 -9.93 26.04
C GLY A 254 -10.24 -9.45 25.66
N PHE A 255 -9.98 -8.16 25.87
CA PHE A 255 -8.74 -7.49 25.48
C PHE A 255 -8.08 -6.77 26.67
N HIS A 256 -6.75 -6.79 26.70
CA HIS A 256 -5.92 -5.94 27.53
C HIS A 256 -5.43 -4.76 26.70
N GLU A 257 -5.89 -3.56 27.02
CA GLU A 257 -5.39 -2.33 26.39
C GLU A 257 -3.94 -2.06 26.80
N GLY A 258 -3.12 -1.68 25.81
CA GLY A 258 -1.74 -1.28 25.99
C GLY A 258 -1.66 0.10 26.63
N ALA A 259 -0.70 0.28 27.55
CA ALA A 259 -0.35 1.58 28.09
C ALA A 259 0.95 2.08 27.46
N PHE A 260 0.97 3.31 26.98
CA PHE A 260 2.20 3.96 26.52
C PHE A 260 3.15 4.16 27.71
N VAL A 261 4.41 3.72 27.59
CA VAL A 261 5.46 3.87 28.61
C VAL A 261 6.81 4.17 27.94
N ASP A 262 7.76 4.77 28.66
CA ASP A 262 9.09 5.07 28.13
C ASP A 262 9.82 3.83 27.62
N ARG A 263 10.51 3.98 26.47
CA ARG A 263 11.21 2.91 25.74
C ARG A 263 12.09 2.03 26.64
N GLU A 264 12.99 2.63 27.42
CA GLU A 264 13.93 1.87 28.28
C GLU A 264 13.24 1.11 29.41
N ARG A 265 12.10 1.64 29.90
CA ARG A 265 11.30 0.99 30.92
C ARG A 265 10.55 -0.20 30.35
N ALA A 266 9.98 0.00 29.16
CA ALA A 266 9.28 -1.01 28.39
C ALA A 266 10.19 -2.24 28.13
N SER A 267 11.45 -2.02 27.72
CA SER A 267 12.45 -3.08 27.54
C SER A 267 12.77 -3.84 28.85
N ARG A 268 12.86 -3.15 29.99
CA ARG A 268 13.12 -3.80 31.28
C ARG A 268 11.97 -4.65 31.79
N ILE A 269 10.73 -4.24 31.55
CA ILE A 269 9.53 -5.02 31.88
C ILE A 269 9.54 -6.31 31.05
N TRP A 270 9.81 -6.19 29.74
CA TRP A 270 9.88 -7.33 28.84
C TRP A 270 10.89 -8.39 29.27
N ASN A 271 12.14 -7.97 29.53
CA ASN A 271 13.23 -8.88 29.93
C ASN A 271 12.88 -9.70 31.19
N GLY A 272 12.09 -9.14 32.10
CA GLY A 272 11.68 -9.84 33.31
C GLY A 272 10.62 -10.90 33.13
N VAL A 273 9.80 -10.81 32.09
CA VAL A 273 8.85 -11.87 31.75
C VAL A 273 9.57 -13.04 31.10
N ILE A 274 10.48 -12.78 30.16
CA ILE A 274 11.26 -13.82 29.48
C ILE A 274 12.15 -14.59 30.46
N ASP A 275 12.86 -13.93 31.38
CA ASP A 275 13.73 -14.58 32.37
C ASP A 275 13.01 -15.62 33.25
N LYS A 276 11.70 -15.41 33.51
CA LYS A 276 10.89 -16.39 34.23
C LYS A 276 10.31 -17.50 33.35
N ALA A 277 10.08 -17.22 32.07
CA ALA A 277 9.53 -18.17 31.13
C ALA A 277 10.57 -19.18 30.61
N THR A 278 11.85 -18.79 30.54
CA THR A 278 12.94 -19.65 30.05
C THR A 278 13.40 -20.65 31.12
N PRO A 279 13.56 -21.96 30.79
CA PRO A 279 14.17 -22.94 31.68
C PRO A 279 15.58 -22.49 32.10
N LYS A 280 15.81 -22.34 33.40
CA LYS A 280 17.00 -21.68 33.96
C LYS A 280 18.31 -22.37 33.60
N SER A 281 18.98 -21.93 32.53
CA SER A 281 20.43 -22.04 32.39
C SER A 281 21.05 -20.77 32.98
N ARG A 282 21.86 -20.94 34.03
CA ARG A 282 22.48 -19.83 34.77
C ARG A 282 23.36 -18.97 33.86
N ARG A 283 23.08 -17.66 33.69
CA ARG A 283 24.05 -16.57 34.00
C ARG A 283 23.63 -15.11 33.76
N ARG A 284 24.28 -14.28 34.61
CA ARG A 284 24.59 -12.82 34.63
C ARG A 284 23.47 -11.85 35.04
N PRO A 285 23.75 -10.93 35.99
CA PRO A 285 22.76 -9.99 36.52
C PRO A 285 22.55 -8.83 35.55
N GLN A 286 21.37 -8.74 34.95
CA GLN A 286 20.82 -7.49 34.41
C GLN A 286 19.79 -6.97 35.41
N GLU A 287 19.68 -5.65 35.56
CA GLU A 287 18.66 -5.03 36.41
C GLU A 287 17.28 -5.13 35.73
N ILE A 288 16.60 -6.23 36.03
CA ILE A 288 15.28 -6.56 35.52
C ILE A 288 14.22 -5.97 36.45
N ILE A 289 13.25 -5.23 35.92
CA ILE A 289 12.11 -4.73 36.71
C ILE A 289 11.10 -5.87 36.85
N TRP A 290 11.03 -6.45 38.05
CA TRP A 290 10.02 -7.46 38.36
C TRP A 290 8.70 -6.82 38.78
N VAL A 291 7.59 -7.19 38.12
CA VAL A 291 6.23 -6.77 38.50
C VAL A 291 5.59 -7.84 39.41
N PRO A 292 5.32 -7.56 40.70
CA PRO A 292 4.65 -8.50 41.60
C PRO A 292 3.14 -8.63 41.30
N GLY A 293 2.64 -9.82 40.97
CA GLY A 293 1.19 -10.12 40.85
C GLY A 293 0.86 -11.28 39.90
N PRO A 294 -0.43 -11.65 39.71
CA PRO A 294 -0.84 -12.54 38.63
C PRO A 294 -0.47 -11.87 37.29
N TRP A 295 0.29 -12.59 36.47
CA TRP A 295 0.87 -12.07 35.23
C TRP A 295 -0.22 -11.66 34.24
N ARG A 296 -0.05 -10.49 33.65
CA ARG A 296 -0.80 -10.05 32.46
C ARG A 296 0.17 -10.07 31.30
N ASP A 297 -0.26 -10.61 30.17
CA ASP A 297 0.60 -10.84 29.01
C ASP A 297 1.23 -9.52 28.54
N PRO A 298 2.56 -9.36 28.65
CA PRO A 298 3.21 -8.11 28.24
C PRO A 298 3.21 -7.99 26.72
N ALA A 299 3.04 -6.76 26.24
CA ALA A 299 3.24 -6.42 24.85
C ALA A 299 4.17 -5.19 24.79
N LEU A 300 5.32 -5.32 24.12
CA LEU A 300 6.30 -4.23 23.99
C LEU A 300 6.24 -3.62 22.60
N LEU A 301 5.76 -2.38 22.52
CA LEU A 301 5.75 -1.59 21.29
C LEU A 301 7.06 -0.82 21.11
N GLU A 302 7.73 -1.01 19.96
CA GLU A 302 8.85 -0.19 19.51
C GLU A 302 8.56 0.44 18.13
N TRP A 303 8.85 1.74 18.00
CA TRP A 303 8.78 2.46 16.73
C TRP A 303 10.14 2.45 16.04
N GLN A 304 10.18 2.00 14.79
CA GLN A 304 11.39 2.05 13.95
C GLN A 304 11.20 3.14 12.88
N ASN A 305 12.27 3.88 12.59
CA ASN A 305 12.28 4.90 11.53
C ASN A 305 11.69 4.34 10.23
N GLY A 306 10.78 5.07 9.58
CA GLY A 306 10.21 4.69 8.27
C GLY A 306 8.83 4.03 8.29
N GLY A 307 8.02 4.21 9.33
CA GLY A 307 6.61 3.77 9.34
C GLY A 307 6.39 2.30 9.74
N ARG A 308 7.38 1.66 10.37
CA ARG A 308 7.28 0.26 10.83
C ARG A 308 6.99 0.16 12.33
N PHE A 309 5.96 -0.61 12.67
CA PHE A 309 5.54 -0.94 14.03
C PHE A 309 6.03 -2.33 14.40
N GLU A 310 6.65 -2.48 15.58
CA GLU A 310 7.02 -3.78 16.14
C GLU A 310 6.39 -3.97 17.52
N LEU A 311 5.75 -5.12 17.73
CA LEU A 311 5.18 -5.53 19.01
C LEU A 311 5.73 -6.89 19.40
N ARG A 312 6.39 -6.99 20.55
CA ARG A 312 6.77 -8.29 21.10
C ARG A 312 5.57 -8.89 21.84
N VAL A 313 5.25 -10.16 21.58
CA VAL A 313 4.09 -10.88 22.08
C VAL A 313 4.55 -12.15 22.80
N PHE A 314 4.16 -12.29 24.07
CA PHE A 314 4.38 -13.49 24.85
C PHE A 314 3.27 -13.62 25.91
N PRO A 315 2.81 -14.84 26.25
CA PRO A 315 3.09 -16.11 25.58
C PRO A 315 2.22 -16.30 24.34
N ILE A 316 2.71 -17.06 23.35
CA ILE A 316 1.92 -17.61 22.27
C ILE A 316 1.71 -19.11 22.57
N PRO A 317 0.53 -19.56 23.00
CA PRO A 317 0.33 -20.95 23.43
C PRO A 317 0.51 -21.97 22.30
N ALA A 318 0.97 -23.18 22.64
CA ALA A 318 1.01 -24.33 21.72
C ALA A 318 -0.40 -24.67 21.22
N HIS A 319 -0.56 -24.89 19.90
CA HIS A 319 -1.87 -25.07 19.25
C HIS A 319 -2.90 -23.99 19.59
N GLY A 320 -2.45 -22.83 20.05
CA GLY A 320 -3.28 -21.70 20.45
C GLY A 320 -3.20 -20.57 19.44
N ALA A 321 -3.80 -19.44 19.80
CA ALA A 321 -3.74 -18.23 19.00
C ALA A 321 -3.55 -17.00 19.89
N ARG A 322 -3.11 -15.90 19.28
CA ARG A 322 -3.07 -14.56 19.88
C ARG A 322 -3.74 -13.57 18.95
N THR A 323 -4.53 -12.66 19.53
CA THR A 323 -5.25 -11.65 18.78
C THR A 323 -4.73 -10.27 19.15
N ILE A 324 -4.26 -9.56 18.15
CA ILE A 324 -3.63 -8.25 18.28
C ILE A 324 -4.57 -7.24 17.64
N LYS A 325 -4.87 -6.17 18.36
CA LYS A 325 -5.73 -5.08 17.91
C LYS A 325 -4.96 -3.78 17.88
N ILE A 326 -4.90 -3.11 16.73
CA ILE A 326 -4.24 -1.82 16.55
C ILE A 326 -5.23 -0.83 15.98
N ALA A 327 -5.21 0.40 16.49
CA ALA A 327 -5.95 1.50 15.91
C ALA A 327 -5.01 2.68 15.60
N TYR A 328 -5.22 3.30 14.45
CA TYR A 328 -4.49 4.48 14.03
C TYR A 328 -5.39 5.46 13.27
N GLN A 329 -4.95 6.72 13.23
CA GLN A 329 -5.60 7.80 12.51
C GLN A 329 -4.70 8.36 11.42
N GLN A 330 -5.28 8.70 10.28
CA GLN A 330 -4.58 9.37 9.18
C GLN A 330 -5.45 10.46 8.54
N VAL A 331 -4.78 11.41 7.88
CA VAL A 331 -5.47 12.45 7.11
C VAL A 331 -5.62 11.97 5.66
N VAL A 332 -6.85 11.76 5.23
CA VAL A 332 -7.15 11.31 3.87
C VAL A 332 -6.88 12.44 2.89
N ALA A 333 -5.86 12.25 2.05
CA ALA A 333 -5.43 13.25 1.09
C ALA A 333 -6.52 13.56 0.03
N PRO A 334 -6.62 14.82 -0.43
CA PRO A 334 -7.41 15.17 -1.61
C PRO A 334 -6.88 14.49 -2.87
N HIS A 335 -7.79 14.08 -3.75
CA HIS A 335 -7.47 13.50 -5.05
C HIS A 335 -8.54 13.93 -6.06
N GLY A 336 -8.24 14.83 -7.01
CA GLY A 336 -9.26 15.35 -7.95
C GLY A 336 -10.43 16.00 -7.20
N ALA A 337 -11.69 15.97 -7.64
CA ALA A 337 -12.78 16.53 -6.81
C ALA A 337 -13.12 15.69 -5.55
N GLN A 338 -12.44 14.56 -5.36
CA GLN A 338 -12.69 13.56 -4.32
C GLN A 338 -11.54 13.50 -3.30
N ARG A 339 -11.66 12.57 -2.35
CA ARG A 339 -10.62 12.15 -1.41
C ARG A 339 -10.38 10.67 -1.57
N ARG A 340 -9.14 10.23 -1.37
CA ARG A 340 -8.73 8.84 -1.56
C ARG A 340 -8.19 8.24 -0.27
N TYR A 341 -8.94 7.31 0.30
CA TYR A 341 -8.44 6.43 1.34
C TYR A 341 -7.83 5.18 0.70
N VAL A 342 -6.64 4.80 1.14
CA VAL A 342 -5.95 3.59 0.70
C VAL A 342 -5.70 2.74 1.93
N TYR A 343 -6.20 1.52 1.90
CA TYR A 343 -5.79 0.47 2.81
C TYR A 343 -4.74 -0.40 2.09
N PRO A 344 -3.46 -0.28 2.48
CA PRO A 344 -2.38 -0.95 1.77
C PRO A 344 -2.52 -2.46 1.93
N LEU A 345 -2.31 -3.22 0.87
CA LEU A 345 -2.33 -4.68 0.92
C LEU A 345 -1.21 -5.21 0.00
N PRO A 346 -0.52 -6.29 0.37
CA PRO A 346 0.66 -6.70 -0.35
C PRO A 346 0.29 -7.26 -1.72
N HIS A 347 1.27 -7.24 -2.61
CA HIS A 347 1.23 -8.00 -3.85
C HIS A 347 2.09 -9.26 -3.67
N SER A 348 1.52 -10.35 -3.16
CA SER A 348 2.27 -11.61 -3.07
C SER A 348 2.11 -12.41 -4.38
N THR A 349 3.24 -12.80 -4.98
CA THR A 349 3.26 -13.60 -6.22
C THR A 349 3.33 -15.11 -5.96
N ASP A 350 3.68 -15.49 -4.72
CA ASP A 350 3.88 -16.87 -4.27
C ASP A 350 2.84 -17.34 -3.23
N GLY A 351 1.92 -16.46 -2.81
CA GLY A 351 0.92 -16.76 -1.78
C GLY A 351 1.48 -16.88 -0.37
N SER A 352 2.73 -16.45 -0.13
CA SER A 352 3.36 -16.45 1.20
C SER A 352 2.68 -15.52 2.20
N THR A 353 2.03 -14.47 1.71
CA THR A 353 1.20 -13.56 2.51
C THR A 353 -0.27 -13.86 2.24
N ALA A 354 -0.91 -14.65 3.11
CA ALA A 354 -2.32 -15.02 3.02
C ALA A 354 -2.97 -15.00 4.40
N ALA A 355 -4.27 -14.73 4.44
CA ALA A 355 -5.09 -14.85 5.64
C ALA A 355 -6.14 -15.95 5.43
N GLU A 356 -6.43 -16.76 6.44
CA GLU A 356 -7.53 -17.73 6.33
C GLU A 356 -8.89 -17.03 6.20
N HIS A 357 -9.02 -15.82 6.75
CA HIS A 357 -10.18 -14.95 6.60
C HIS A 357 -9.78 -13.47 6.60
N PHE A 358 -10.42 -12.68 5.74
CA PHE A 358 -10.26 -11.23 5.66
C PHE A 358 -11.62 -10.53 5.57
N ALA A 359 -11.84 -9.54 6.43
CA ALA A 359 -13.05 -8.73 6.40
C ALA A 359 -12.75 -7.24 6.54
N VAL A 360 -13.54 -6.42 5.84
CA VAL A 360 -13.52 -4.97 5.90
C VAL A 360 -14.91 -4.44 6.22
N ASP A 361 -15.02 -3.57 7.22
CA ASP A 361 -16.20 -2.76 7.54
C ASP A 361 -15.77 -1.29 7.52
N LEU A 362 -15.97 -0.62 6.39
CA LEU A 362 -15.65 0.78 6.19
C LEU A 362 -16.93 1.61 6.14
N GLU A 363 -16.92 2.76 6.81
CA GLU A 363 -18.05 3.69 6.82
C GLU A 363 -17.53 5.11 6.57
N VAL A 364 -18.18 5.82 5.64
CA VAL A 364 -17.93 7.21 5.31
C VAL A 364 -19.12 8.04 5.78
N LYS A 365 -18.90 8.88 6.79
CA LYS A 365 -19.95 9.66 7.44
C LYS A 365 -20.44 10.82 6.57
N GLY A 366 -21.75 10.99 6.47
CA GLY A 366 -22.42 12.12 5.81
C GLY A 366 -22.22 12.18 4.29
N VAL A 367 -22.06 11.03 3.64
CA VAL A 367 -21.86 10.92 2.20
C VAL A 367 -22.79 9.84 1.65
N ALA A 368 -23.50 10.15 0.55
CA ALA A 368 -24.34 9.19 -0.13
C ALA A 368 -23.50 8.06 -0.78
N PRO A 369 -23.99 6.81 -0.84
CA PRO A 369 -23.24 5.69 -1.42
C PRO A 369 -22.84 5.91 -2.88
N THR A 370 -23.65 6.64 -3.66
CA THR A 370 -23.33 7.01 -5.05
C THR A 370 -22.13 7.96 -5.19
N SER A 371 -21.68 8.55 -4.08
CA SER A 371 -20.48 9.40 -4.02
C SER A 371 -19.26 8.65 -3.51
N VAL A 372 -19.35 7.33 -3.29
CA VAL A 372 -18.26 6.45 -2.87
C VAL A 372 -18.00 5.41 -3.96
N THR A 373 -16.75 5.31 -4.39
CA THR A 373 -16.32 4.31 -5.37
C THR A 373 -15.16 3.51 -4.80
N THR A 374 -15.21 2.20 -4.97
CA THR A 374 -14.18 1.27 -4.49
C THR A 374 -13.37 0.69 -5.65
N ARG A 375 -12.10 0.41 -5.42
CA ARG A 375 -11.18 -0.24 -6.38
C ARG A 375 -10.31 -1.27 -5.69
N GLY A 376 -9.87 -2.27 -6.46
CA GLY A 376 -9.03 -3.38 -6.01
C GLY A 376 -9.84 -4.61 -5.57
N TYR A 377 -11.01 -4.39 -4.98
CA TYR A 377 -11.91 -5.43 -4.50
C TYR A 377 -13.36 -5.10 -4.86
N ASP A 378 -14.15 -6.13 -5.15
CA ASP A 378 -15.58 -6.01 -5.43
C ASP A 378 -16.33 -5.80 -4.11
N ALA A 379 -16.39 -4.54 -3.68
CA ALA A 379 -17.02 -4.10 -2.43
C ALA A 379 -17.79 -2.81 -2.70
N PRO A 380 -18.98 -2.86 -3.33
CA PRO A 380 -19.73 -1.66 -3.66
C PRO A 380 -20.20 -0.94 -2.39
N ALA A 381 -20.32 0.38 -2.48
CA ALA A 381 -20.87 1.19 -1.40
C ALA A 381 -22.40 1.01 -1.30
N VAL A 382 -22.89 0.81 -0.08
CA VAL A 382 -24.31 0.69 0.25
C VAL A 382 -24.73 1.77 1.23
N ALA A 383 -26.02 2.13 1.24
CA ALA A 383 -26.54 3.10 2.20
C ALA A 383 -26.53 2.52 3.63
N ASP A 384 -26.12 3.33 4.60
CA ASP A 384 -26.21 3.03 6.03
C ASP A 384 -26.70 4.29 6.76
N GLY A 385 -28.03 4.47 6.85
CA GLY A 385 -28.61 5.74 7.29
C GLY A 385 -28.24 6.90 6.35
N ASP A 386 -27.64 7.96 6.90
CA ASP A 386 -27.11 9.11 6.16
C ASP A 386 -25.66 8.91 5.65
N ASP A 387 -25.10 7.72 5.90
CA ASP A 387 -23.72 7.36 5.65
C ASP A 387 -23.60 6.36 4.49
N ALA A 388 -22.37 6.18 4.00
CA ALA A 388 -22.04 5.14 3.04
C ALA A 388 -21.19 4.07 3.70
N ALA A 389 -21.60 2.81 3.56
CA ALA A 389 -20.85 1.66 4.07
C ALA A 389 -20.26 0.82 2.92
N VAL A 390 -19.05 0.33 3.11
CA VAL A 390 -18.36 -0.61 2.23
C VAL A 390 -18.03 -1.85 3.06
N ARG A 391 -18.53 -3.00 2.64
CA ARG A 391 -18.31 -4.28 3.33
C ARG A 391 -17.67 -5.27 2.38
N TYR A 392 -16.63 -5.95 2.86
CA TYR A 392 -15.95 -7.03 2.15
C TYR A 392 -15.70 -8.17 3.13
N ASP A 393 -15.89 -9.40 2.69
CA ASP A 393 -15.68 -10.61 3.48
C ASP A 393 -15.23 -11.73 2.55
N GLN A 394 -14.08 -12.33 2.84
CA GLN A 394 -13.52 -13.40 2.05
C GLN A 394 -12.73 -14.40 2.91
N GLY A 395 -13.07 -15.68 2.79
CA GLY A 395 -12.23 -16.79 3.26
C GLY A 395 -11.12 -17.15 2.28
N ALA A 396 -10.03 -17.74 2.79
CA ALA A 396 -8.81 -18.06 2.05
C ALA A 396 -8.29 -16.85 1.24
N PHE A 397 -8.14 -15.73 1.94
CA PHE A 397 -7.79 -14.45 1.35
C PHE A 397 -6.33 -14.43 0.90
N VAL A 398 -6.13 -14.15 -0.37
CA VAL A 398 -4.83 -13.81 -0.95
C VAL A 398 -4.92 -12.36 -1.42
N PRO A 399 -4.12 -11.45 -0.84
CA PRO A 399 -4.11 -10.06 -1.26
C PRO A 399 -3.68 -9.89 -2.71
N ARG A 400 -4.26 -8.90 -3.39
CA ARG A 400 -4.00 -8.62 -4.82
C ARG A 400 -3.52 -7.18 -5.06
N GLY A 401 -3.24 -6.47 -3.99
CA GLY A 401 -2.97 -5.03 -3.97
C GLY A 401 -3.97 -4.27 -3.10
N ASP A 402 -3.78 -2.97 -3.03
CA ASP A 402 -4.52 -2.11 -2.10
C ASP A 402 -6.04 -2.09 -2.32
N LEU A 403 -6.77 -1.97 -1.23
CA LEU A 403 -8.17 -1.54 -1.25
C LEU A 403 -8.20 -0.01 -1.29
N ILE A 404 -8.78 0.55 -2.35
CA ILE A 404 -8.87 2.00 -2.53
C ILE A 404 -10.34 2.41 -2.45
N VAL A 405 -10.62 3.41 -1.63
CA VAL A 405 -11.95 4.02 -1.49
C VAL A 405 -11.84 5.50 -1.80
N ASP A 406 -12.40 5.90 -2.94
CA ASP A 406 -12.58 7.31 -3.26
C ASP A 406 -13.97 7.77 -2.82
N TYR A 407 -14.05 8.94 -2.19
CA TYR A 407 -15.32 9.53 -1.81
C TYR A 407 -15.36 11.03 -2.08
N ARG A 408 -16.52 11.51 -2.52
CA ARG A 408 -16.79 12.93 -2.75
C ARG A 408 -17.64 13.48 -1.60
N PRO A 409 -17.15 14.49 -0.85
CA PRO A 409 -17.96 15.16 0.16
C PRO A 409 -19.18 15.84 -0.48
N ALA A 410 -20.28 15.97 0.27
CA ALA A 410 -21.52 16.59 -0.23
C ALA A 410 -21.30 18.00 -0.82
N ASP A 411 -20.42 18.81 -0.21
CA ASP A 411 -20.08 20.16 -0.68
C ASP A 411 -18.92 20.18 -1.68
N GLY A 412 -18.91 19.25 -2.63
CA GLY A 412 -17.79 18.84 -3.50
C GLY A 412 -16.97 19.93 -4.19
N ALA A 413 -17.47 21.17 -4.32
CA ALA A 413 -16.78 22.29 -4.98
C ALA A 413 -16.35 23.45 -4.05
N ALA A 414 -16.67 23.43 -2.75
CA ALA A 414 -16.31 24.53 -1.85
C ALA A 414 -14.78 24.60 -1.63
N GLU A 415 -14.21 25.81 -1.78
CA GLU A 415 -12.79 26.11 -1.58
C GLU A 415 -12.36 26.00 -0.12
N LEU A 416 -13.20 26.47 0.81
CA LEU A 416 -13.01 26.32 2.25
C LEU A 416 -14.06 25.36 2.80
N ARG A 417 -13.60 24.38 3.57
CA ARG A 417 -14.47 23.44 4.29
C ARG A 417 -14.04 23.34 5.73
N ALA A 418 -15.00 23.09 6.61
CA ALA A 418 -14.77 22.88 8.02
C ALA A 418 -15.52 21.63 8.51
N TRP A 419 -14.88 20.84 9.35
CA TRP A 419 -15.52 19.75 10.10
C TRP A 419 -15.33 20.02 11.58
N THR A 420 -16.39 19.83 12.35
CA THR A 420 -16.38 19.94 13.80
C THR A 420 -16.42 18.55 14.42
N PHE A 421 -15.48 18.28 15.31
CA PHE A 421 -15.40 17.04 16.07
C PHE A 421 -15.69 17.36 17.52
N ALA A 422 -16.58 16.63 18.17
CA ALA A 422 -16.77 16.68 19.62
C ALA A 422 -16.02 15.48 20.23
N GLY A 423 -15.48 15.63 21.45
CA GLY A 423 -14.51 14.71 22.06
C GLY A 423 -14.99 13.28 22.33
N GLY A 424 -14.18 12.50 23.04
CA GLY A 424 -14.44 11.08 23.35
C GLY A 424 -13.75 10.06 22.44
N ALA A 425 -12.78 10.48 21.62
CA ALA A 425 -12.02 9.57 20.73
C ALA A 425 -10.94 8.74 21.44
N ALA A 426 -10.57 9.13 22.67
CA ALA A 426 -9.59 8.43 23.49
C ALA A 426 -10.29 7.72 24.65
N ALA A 427 -10.01 6.42 24.81
CA ALA A 427 -10.45 5.65 25.96
C ALA A 427 -9.57 6.02 27.17
N ALA A 428 -10.19 6.19 28.34
CA ALA A 428 -9.43 6.34 29.57
C ALA A 428 -8.74 5.01 29.91
N PRO A 429 -7.49 5.03 30.43
CA PRO A 429 -6.81 3.81 30.86
C PRO A 429 -7.62 3.05 31.92
N ASP A 430 -7.65 1.72 31.84
CA ASP A 430 -8.33 0.84 32.82
C ASP A 430 -7.94 1.22 34.26
N ASP A 431 -8.93 1.45 35.12
CA ASP A 431 -8.75 1.81 36.53
C ASP A 431 -7.91 0.76 37.29
N ARG A 432 -7.89 -0.48 36.83
CA ARG A 432 -7.03 -1.54 37.39
C ARG A 432 -5.53 -1.32 37.13
N LEU A 433 -5.18 -0.65 36.04
CA LEU A 433 -3.80 -0.21 35.76
C LEU A 433 -3.42 0.98 36.63
N ALA A 434 -4.35 1.90 36.84
CA ALA A 434 -4.13 3.12 37.64
C ALA A 434 -4.06 2.86 39.16
N ALA A 435 -4.74 1.82 39.66
CA ALA A 435 -4.88 1.57 41.10
C ALA A 435 -3.75 0.72 41.73
N LYS A 436 -2.90 0.05 40.94
CA LYS A 436 -1.85 -0.83 41.49
C LYS A 436 -0.51 -0.10 41.66
N LYS A 437 -0.11 0.10 42.92
CA LYS A 437 1.28 0.44 43.26
C LYS A 437 2.23 -0.66 42.74
N GLY A 438 3.26 -0.27 41.99
CA GLY A 438 4.33 -1.17 41.54
C GLY A 438 4.17 -1.80 40.14
N VAL A 439 3.14 -1.45 39.34
CA VAL A 439 2.95 -1.99 37.97
C VAL A 439 3.74 -1.23 36.89
N GLY A 440 4.55 -0.26 37.27
CA GLY A 440 5.56 0.27 36.35
C GLY A 440 5.06 1.23 35.28
N VAL A 441 3.82 1.71 35.34
CA VAL A 441 3.37 2.86 34.53
C VAL A 441 3.51 4.13 35.36
N ASP A 442 4.14 5.16 34.80
CA ASP A 442 4.30 6.45 35.50
C ASP A 442 2.93 7.07 35.78
N PRO A 443 2.58 7.40 37.04
CA PRO A 443 1.33 8.08 37.37
C PRO A 443 1.07 9.35 36.55
N ALA A 444 2.12 10.07 36.14
CA ALA A 444 2.01 11.24 35.28
C ALA A 444 1.53 10.88 33.87
N VAL A 445 1.93 9.73 33.33
CA VAL A 445 1.48 9.24 32.02
C VAL A 445 0.02 8.81 32.07
N VAL A 446 -0.39 8.12 33.14
CA VAL A 446 -1.81 7.76 33.35
C VAL A 446 -2.68 9.00 33.50
N ALA A 447 -2.19 10.02 34.23
CA ALA A 447 -2.88 11.30 34.37
C ALA A 447 -3.03 12.02 33.02
N ALA A 448 -1.95 12.13 32.24
CA ALA A 448 -2.00 12.74 30.92
C ALA A 448 -2.97 12.01 29.96
N GLN A 449 -2.99 10.67 29.98
CA GLN A 449 -3.95 9.89 29.18
C GLN A 449 -5.39 10.11 29.62
N ARG A 450 -5.64 10.24 30.93
CA ARG A 450 -6.98 10.57 31.46
C ARG A 450 -7.40 11.99 31.09
N ASP A 451 -6.48 12.95 31.11
CA ASP A 451 -6.76 14.33 30.69
C ASP A 451 -7.12 14.39 29.19
N VAL A 452 -6.41 13.62 28.34
CA VAL A 452 -6.73 13.48 26.91
C VAL A 452 -8.08 12.78 26.70
N ALA A 453 -8.38 11.72 27.46
CA ALA A 453 -9.67 11.03 27.38
C ALA A 453 -10.84 11.91 27.87
N ALA A 454 -10.60 12.76 28.86
CA ALA A 454 -11.58 13.71 29.39
C ALA A 454 -11.70 14.98 28.54
N ASP A 455 -10.82 15.21 27.57
CA ASP A 455 -10.86 16.39 26.71
C ASP A 455 -12.06 16.31 25.75
N ALA A 456 -13.15 16.95 26.16
CA ALA A 456 -14.37 17.08 25.38
C ALA A 456 -14.37 18.34 24.49
N ARG A 457 -13.27 19.11 24.45
CA ARG A 457 -13.25 20.37 23.69
C ARG A 457 -13.50 20.07 22.21
N PRO A 458 -14.42 20.80 21.56
CA PRO A 458 -14.65 20.62 20.14
C PRO A 458 -13.42 21.03 19.36
N ALA A 459 -12.98 20.17 18.44
CA ALA A 459 -11.92 20.46 17.49
C ALA A 459 -12.53 20.83 16.13
N VAL A 460 -11.90 21.76 15.40
CA VAL A 460 -12.30 22.11 14.04
C VAL A 460 -11.14 21.83 13.11
N VAL A 461 -11.42 21.10 12.03
CA VAL A 461 -10.48 20.88 10.93
C VAL A 461 -10.92 21.75 9.76
N PHE A 462 -10.03 22.62 9.29
CA PHE A 462 -10.24 23.39 8.07
C PHE A 462 -9.48 22.74 6.91
N ALA A 463 -10.12 22.62 5.75
CA ALA A 463 -9.44 22.31 4.50
C ALA A 463 -9.64 23.46 3.52
N LEU A 464 -8.52 24.04 3.09
CA LEU A 464 -8.47 25.02 2.01
C LEU A 464 -7.98 24.33 0.74
N ARG A 465 -8.72 24.52 -0.35
CA ARG A 465 -8.39 23.93 -1.64
C ARG A 465 -8.51 24.97 -2.76
N PRO A 466 -7.50 25.85 -2.90
CA PRO A 466 -7.52 26.85 -3.95
C PRO A 466 -7.44 26.18 -5.32
N THR A 467 -8.13 26.73 -6.31
CA THR A 467 -7.94 26.32 -7.71
C THR A 467 -6.67 26.97 -8.22
N LEU A 468 -5.58 26.21 -8.27
CA LEU A 468 -4.33 26.68 -8.86
C LEU A 468 -4.38 26.49 -10.38
N PRO A 469 -3.80 27.43 -11.17
CA PRO A 469 -3.66 27.23 -12.60
C PRO A 469 -2.84 25.95 -12.85
N ARG A 470 -3.31 25.10 -13.78
CA ARG A 470 -2.54 23.93 -14.22
C ARG A 470 -1.20 24.43 -14.72
N TRP A 471 -0.11 23.84 -14.26
CA TRP A 471 1.23 24.23 -14.70
C TRP A 471 1.32 23.98 -16.21
N THR A 472 1.27 25.06 -17.00
CA THR A 472 1.10 24.99 -18.46
C THR A 472 2.38 24.64 -19.20
N GLU A 473 3.55 24.69 -18.54
CA GLU A 473 4.84 24.40 -19.15
C GLU A 473 5.49 23.17 -18.52
N GLN A 474 5.39 22.03 -19.20
CA GLN A 474 6.51 21.10 -19.24
C GLN A 474 7.58 21.73 -20.14
N ALA A 475 8.33 22.68 -19.59
CA ALA A 475 9.59 23.08 -20.19
C ALA A 475 10.52 21.86 -20.19
N ALA A 476 11.21 21.62 -21.30
CA ALA A 476 12.29 20.64 -21.36
C ALA A 476 13.28 20.90 -20.21
N ARG A 477 13.63 19.87 -19.45
CA ARG A 477 14.55 19.98 -18.33
C ARG A 477 15.92 19.49 -18.72
N ASP A 478 16.95 20.17 -18.22
CA ASP A 478 18.31 19.66 -18.22
C ASP A 478 18.60 19.09 -16.83
N LEU A 479 18.79 17.77 -16.77
CA LEU A 479 19.00 17.03 -15.53
C LEU A 479 20.45 16.57 -15.43
N ILE A 480 21.05 16.76 -14.25
CA ILE A 480 22.40 16.29 -13.95
C ILE A 480 22.29 15.28 -12.83
N PHE A 481 22.56 14.02 -13.13
CA PHE A 481 22.63 12.97 -12.13
C PHE A 481 24.03 12.92 -11.55
N VAL A 482 24.15 13.13 -10.23
CA VAL A 482 25.43 13.07 -9.53
C VAL A 482 25.48 11.75 -8.76
N VAL A 483 26.38 10.87 -9.16
CA VAL A 483 26.51 9.51 -8.63
C VAL A 483 27.83 9.40 -7.89
N ASP A 484 27.78 8.99 -6.62
CA ASP A 484 28.98 8.68 -5.84
C ASP A 484 29.72 7.48 -6.49
N ALA A 485 30.98 7.70 -6.85
CA ALA A 485 31.88 6.73 -7.46
C ALA A 485 33.06 6.38 -6.52
N SER A 486 32.99 6.79 -5.26
CA SER A 486 34.01 6.50 -4.24
C SER A 486 34.19 5.01 -4.00
N GLN A 487 35.33 4.64 -3.41
CA GLN A 487 35.65 3.25 -3.10
C GLN A 487 34.61 2.57 -2.18
N SER A 488 33.88 3.32 -1.36
CA SER A 488 32.80 2.78 -0.52
C SER A 488 31.56 2.32 -1.28
N MET A 489 31.47 2.62 -2.58
CA MET A 489 30.38 2.19 -3.44
C MET A 489 30.61 0.81 -4.07
N VAL A 490 31.82 0.24 -4.01
CA VAL A 490 32.14 -1.05 -4.68
C VAL A 490 31.17 -2.18 -4.28
N GLY A 491 30.79 -3.00 -5.26
CA GLY A 491 29.90 -4.14 -5.09
C GLY A 491 28.43 -3.76 -5.26
N GLU A 492 27.58 -4.23 -4.34
CA GLU A 492 26.12 -4.11 -4.44
C GLU A 492 25.64 -2.64 -4.49
N ARG A 493 26.29 -1.74 -3.75
CA ARG A 493 25.92 -0.32 -3.70
C ARG A 493 26.08 0.36 -5.05
N HIS A 494 27.18 0.09 -5.75
CA HIS A 494 27.44 0.57 -7.11
C HIS A 494 26.42 -0.03 -8.09
N GLY A 495 26.17 -1.33 -7.99
CA GLY A 495 25.15 -2.00 -8.81
C GLY A 495 23.77 -1.34 -8.68
N ARG A 496 23.29 -1.15 -7.44
CA ARG A 496 22.00 -0.49 -7.15
C ARG A 496 21.98 0.98 -7.60
N ALA A 497 23.08 1.71 -7.42
CA ALA A 497 23.17 3.10 -7.86
C ALA A 497 23.09 3.21 -9.39
N VAL A 498 23.76 2.32 -10.13
CA VAL A 498 23.68 2.27 -11.60
C VAL A 498 22.27 1.91 -12.05
N GLU A 499 21.68 0.86 -11.48
CA GLU A 499 20.32 0.42 -11.82
C GLU A 499 19.29 1.52 -11.59
N LEU A 500 19.35 2.20 -10.43
CA LEU A 500 18.50 3.34 -10.14
C LEU A 500 18.67 4.48 -11.16
N ASN A 501 19.90 4.82 -11.53
CA ASN A 501 20.14 5.87 -12.53
C ASN A 501 19.59 5.48 -13.91
N ARG A 502 19.79 4.23 -14.34
CA ARG A 502 19.23 3.72 -15.60
C ARG A 502 17.71 3.78 -15.60
N ALA A 503 17.07 3.38 -14.50
CA ALA A 503 15.63 3.47 -14.34
C ALA A 503 15.14 4.92 -14.38
N LEU A 504 15.78 5.84 -13.65
CA LEU A 504 15.42 7.26 -13.65
C LEU A 504 15.55 7.90 -15.04
N ILE A 505 16.65 7.62 -15.76
CA ILE A 505 16.86 8.11 -17.13
C ILE A 505 15.79 7.54 -18.08
N GLY A 506 15.43 6.27 -17.93
CA GLY A 506 14.38 5.61 -18.72
C GLY A 506 13.00 6.26 -18.54
N GLU A 507 12.76 6.92 -17.40
CA GLU A 507 11.50 7.58 -17.08
C GLU A 507 11.42 9.07 -17.45
N LEU A 508 12.51 9.65 -17.96
CA LEU A 508 12.52 11.06 -18.39
C LEU A 508 11.65 11.30 -19.63
N ASP A 509 11.09 12.53 -19.74
CA ASP A 509 10.36 12.94 -20.93
C ASP A 509 11.34 12.99 -22.12
N ARG A 510 10.90 12.61 -23.33
CA ARG A 510 11.76 12.61 -24.52
C ARG A 510 12.29 14.01 -24.88
N ARG A 511 11.65 15.06 -24.37
CA ARG A 511 12.09 16.45 -24.53
C ARG A 511 13.17 16.86 -23.53
N ASP A 512 13.33 16.12 -22.43
CA ASP A 512 14.36 16.40 -21.44
C ASP A 512 15.75 16.05 -22.02
N ARG A 513 16.78 16.58 -21.38
CA ARG A 513 18.17 16.17 -21.60
C ARG A 513 18.80 15.81 -20.27
N PHE A 514 19.72 14.87 -20.30
CA PHE A 514 20.43 14.46 -19.10
C PHE A 514 21.92 14.27 -19.34
N THR A 515 22.70 14.44 -18.28
CA THR A 515 24.07 13.92 -18.17
C THR A 515 24.30 13.32 -16.79
N VAL A 516 25.32 12.48 -16.68
CA VAL A 516 25.71 11.81 -15.43
C VAL A 516 27.12 12.26 -15.06
N LEU A 517 27.29 12.68 -13.80
CA LEU A 517 28.58 12.95 -13.19
C LEU A 517 28.88 11.82 -12.20
N ALA A 518 29.95 11.07 -12.47
CA ALA A 518 30.51 10.14 -11.51
C ALA A 518 31.50 10.90 -10.63
N CYS A 519 31.20 11.02 -9.34
CA CYS A 519 31.95 11.86 -8.41
C CYS A 519 32.57 11.07 -7.27
N ASP A 520 33.86 11.27 -7.04
CA ASP A 520 34.60 10.84 -5.85
C ASP A 520 35.28 12.06 -5.20
N ASP A 521 36.61 12.14 -5.22
CA ASP A 521 37.33 13.39 -4.93
C ASP A 521 37.30 14.37 -6.12
N THR A 522 36.90 13.90 -7.31
CA THR A 522 36.64 14.69 -8.51
C THR A 522 35.35 14.25 -9.20
N CYS A 523 34.73 15.13 -9.99
CA CYS A 523 33.53 14.78 -10.77
C CYS A 523 33.87 14.62 -12.25
N ARG A 524 33.71 13.40 -12.78
CA ARG A 524 33.88 13.10 -14.20
C ARG A 524 32.51 13.03 -14.89
N SER A 525 32.31 13.87 -15.89
CA SER A 525 31.14 13.79 -16.76
C SER A 525 31.22 12.57 -17.69
N LEU A 526 30.11 11.84 -17.82
CA LEU A 526 29.95 10.73 -18.76
C LEU A 526 29.45 11.18 -20.15
N GLY A 527 29.32 12.49 -20.38
CA GLY A 527 28.96 13.03 -21.70
C GLY A 527 28.33 14.42 -21.66
N ALA A 528 28.10 15.00 -22.83
CA ALA A 528 27.26 16.20 -22.93
C ALA A 528 25.79 15.85 -22.68
N PRO A 529 24.95 16.79 -22.18
CA PRO A 529 23.52 16.57 -22.02
C PRO A 529 22.86 16.06 -23.31
N ARG A 530 22.21 14.89 -23.23
CA ARG A 530 21.60 14.19 -24.38
C ARG A 530 20.17 13.76 -24.07
N ALA A 531 19.38 13.46 -25.09
CA ALA A 531 18.00 13.03 -24.93
C ALA A 531 17.91 11.62 -24.29
N PRO A 532 16.90 11.35 -23.45
CA PRO A 532 16.67 10.03 -22.86
C PRO A 532 16.13 9.06 -23.92
N THR A 533 16.96 8.09 -24.30
CA THR A 533 16.58 6.95 -25.15
C THR A 533 16.94 5.65 -24.42
N ALA A 534 16.30 4.54 -24.78
CA ALA A 534 16.64 3.23 -24.21
C ALA A 534 18.13 2.87 -24.43
N GLN A 535 18.69 3.31 -25.56
CA GLN A 535 20.11 3.18 -25.85
C GLN A 535 20.95 4.08 -24.94
N ALA A 536 20.57 5.35 -24.76
CA ALA A 536 21.28 6.29 -23.90
C ALA A 536 21.21 5.94 -22.41
N ALA A 537 20.21 5.16 -21.98
CA ALA A 537 20.14 4.59 -20.64
C ALA A 537 21.03 3.33 -20.49
N THR A 538 21.37 2.68 -21.60
CA THR A 538 22.24 1.49 -21.59
C THR A 538 23.72 1.84 -21.63
N GLU A 539 24.05 2.86 -22.42
CA GLU A 539 25.37 3.51 -22.49
C GLU A 539 25.66 4.34 -21.24
#